data_AF-A0AA88XHG7-F1
#
_entry.id   AF-A0AA88XHG7-F1
#
_cell.length_a   1.000
_cell.length_b   1.000
_cell.length_c   1.000
_cell.angle_alpha   90.00
_cell.angle_beta   90.00
_cell.angle_gamma   90.00
#
_symmetry.space_group_name_H-M   'P 1'
#
loop_
_entity.id
_entity.type
_entity.pdbx_description
1 polymer ?
#
loop_
_entity_poly.entity_id
_entity_poly.type
_entity_poly.pdbx_seq_one_letter_code
_entity_poly.pdbx_strand_id
1 'polypeptide(L)'
;MPDDERYPLDDAFESDMMLTPIQRQSIERLATPNDARHRKMVSDFRFYWQHGVIPYIVDSSLDLVVSQRLQKAINEWETHTCIRFRPAIDISPENSQVVFKKRNYGCASTVGRVGGRQYANISMFCGVGSIIHELGHIVGFVHEQSRPDRDDYVSILYQNVKTGRRDQFKKYSRKEVETFGIPYDVGSVMHYGSTAFSKKGNLRTIRTNDRQIQMWIGQRDGLSFLDAKLANSVYNCSGCGGSFYGNSGGEIRSPNFPQDYPDNEECYWLIKVGQFCLCHLHHF
;
A
#
# COMPACT_ATOMS: atom_id res chain seq x y z
N MET A 1 12.81 26.88 16.33
CA MET A 1 13.19 26.29 15.02
C MET A 1 12.38 25.00 14.89
N PRO A 2 11.49 24.87 13.90
CA PRO A 2 10.53 23.76 13.90
C PRO A 2 11.08 22.51 13.19
N ASP A 3 11.34 21.46 13.96
CA ASP A 3 10.98 20.03 13.77
C ASP A 3 11.00 19.31 12.38
N ASP A 4 11.59 19.86 11.31
CA ASP A 4 11.51 19.26 9.96
C ASP A 4 12.50 18.10 9.66
N GLU A 5 13.37 17.73 10.60
CA GLU A 5 14.47 16.76 10.39
C GLU A 5 14.27 15.37 11.01
N ARG A 6 13.06 14.98 11.41
CA ARG A 6 12.92 13.80 12.27
C ARG A 6 13.23 12.43 11.62
N TYR A 7 13.43 12.33 10.30
CA TYR A 7 13.81 11.08 9.61
C TYR A 7 14.68 11.30 8.34
N PRO A 8 16.02 11.26 8.46
CA PRO A 8 16.91 11.14 7.30
C PRO A 8 16.56 9.88 6.48
N LEU A 9 16.60 9.95 5.14
CA LEU A 9 16.39 8.77 4.27
C LEU A 9 17.43 7.69 4.54
N ASP A 10 18.60 8.08 5.07
CA ASP A 10 19.65 7.17 5.47
C ASP A 10 19.23 6.23 6.62
N ASP A 11 18.19 6.61 7.38
CA ASP A 11 17.58 5.81 8.46
C ASP A 11 16.25 5.13 8.06
N ALA A 12 15.80 5.31 6.81
CA ALA A 12 14.60 4.65 6.30
C ALA A 12 14.82 3.13 6.22
N PHE A 13 13.88 2.37 6.77
CA PHE A 13 13.90 0.92 6.73
C PHE A 13 13.64 0.45 5.30
N GLU A 14 14.45 -0.47 4.81
CA GLU A 14 14.45 -0.85 3.38
C GLU A 14 14.46 0.40 2.45
N SER A 15 15.15 1.47 2.87
CA SER A 15 15.42 2.72 2.13
C SER A 15 14.25 3.68 1.86
N ASP A 16 13.00 3.26 1.96
CA ASP A 16 11.81 4.10 1.69
C ASP A 16 10.71 3.96 2.75
N MET A 17 10.81 3.04 3.71
CA MET A 17 9.85 2.94 4.82
C MET A 17 10.29 3.73 6.05
N MET A 18 9.56 4.79 6.36
CA MET A 18 9.70 5.61 7.56
C MET A 18 8.94 4.97 8.73
N LEU A 19 9.55 3.97 9.39
CA LEU A 19 8.91 3.27 10.51
C LEU A 19 8.98 4.07 11.81
N THR A 20 7.83 4.23 12.48
CA THR A 20 7.77 4.68 13.88
C THR A 20 8.42 3.66 14.83
N PRO A 21 8.79 4.03 16.07
CA PRO A 21 9.35 3.08 17.02
C PRO A 21 8.45 1.86 17.29
N ILE A 22 7.12 2.06 17.32
CA ILE A 22 6.15 0.98 17.55
C ILE A 22 6.07 0.06 16.32
N GLN A 23 6.04 0.63 15.11
CA GLN A 23 6.10 -0.16 13.88
C GLN A 23 7.40 -0.95 13.79
N ARG A 24 8.55 -0.31 14.09
CA ARG A 24 9.85 -0.98 14.11
C ARG A 24 9.83 -2.18 15.06
N GLN A 25 9.30 -2.03 16.28
CA GLN A 25 9.16 -3.16 17.20
C GLN A 25 8.20 -4.25 16.70
N SER A 26 7.13 -3.87 16.01
CA SER A 26 6.10 -4.80 15.51
C SER A 26 6.53 -5.52 14.23
N ILE A 27 7.37 -4.87 13.42
CA ILE A 27 7.92 -5.36 12.14
C ILE A 27 9.27 -6.07 12.36
N GLU A 28 10.00 -5.82 13.45
CA GLU A 28 11.30 -6.48 13.74
C GLU A 28 11.21 -7.66 14.75
N ARG A 29 10.06 -7.92 15.41
CA ARG A 29 9.96 -8.99 16.43
C ARG A 29 9.21 -10.26 15.97
N LEU A 30 9.99 -11.34 15.86
CA LEU A 30 9.79 -12.74 16.34
C LEU A 30 10.15 -13.81 15.28
N ALA A 31 11.44 -13.95 15.00
CA ALA A 31 11.98 -15.10 14.28
C ALA A 31 11.96 -16.37 15.17
N THR A 32 10.91 -17.19 15.07
CA THR A 32 10.95 -18.58 15.52
C THR A 32 10.83 -19.53 14.32
N PRO A 33 11.60 -20.64 14.24
CA PRO A 33 11.94 -21.26 12.95
C PRO A 33 10.93 -22.25 12.36
N ASN A 34 9.87 -22.63 13.07
CA ASN A 34 9.04 -23.78 12.66
C ASN A 34 7.60 -23.39 12.33
N ASP A 35 7.36 -23.04 11.07
CA ASP A 35 6.15 -23.35 10.31
C ASP A 35 6.45 -23.05 8.82
N ALA A 36 5.59 -23.30 7.83
CA ALA A 36 5.84 -23.04 6.38
C ALA A 36 4.68 -22.28 5.68
N ARG A 37 4.67 -20.93 5.68
CA ARG A 37 3.65 -20.00 5.12
C ARG A 37 4.21 -18.60 4.82
N HIS A 38 3.64 -17.97 3.78
CA HIS A 38 4.13 -16.90 2.87
C HIS A 38 3.39 -15.55 3.07
N ARG A 39 3.99 -14.32 3.05
CA ARG A 39 3.35 -13.10 3.69
C ARG A 39 3.85 -11.67 3.24
N LYS A 40 2.99 -10.64 2.91
CA LYS A 40 3.30 -9.27 2.32
C LYS A 40 2.64 -8.00 2.94
N MET A 41 1.48 -8.08 3.59
CA MET A 41 0.82 -6.94 4.28
C MET A 41 1.26 -6.91 5.76
N VAL A 42 1.41 -5.75 6.41
CA VAL A 42 1.62 -5.73 7.88
C VAL A 42 0.51 -6.51 8.61
N SER A 43 0.85 -7.31 9.61
CA SER A 43 -0.11 -8.23 10.27
C SER A 43 -0.95 -7.59 11.37
N ASP A 44 -0.47 -6.52 11.99
CA ASP A 44 -1.16 -5.86 13.11
C ASP A 44 -2.27 -4.94 12.57
N PHE A 45 -3.52 -5.35 12.80
CA PHE A 45 -4.74 -4.65 12.36
C PHE A 45 -4.84 -3.20 12.86
N ARG A 46 -4.11 -2.84 13.93
CA ARG A 46 -4.08 -1.45 14.42
C ARG A 46 -3.48 -0.49 13.40
N PHE A 47 -2.66 -1.01 12.47
CA PHE A 47 -2.08 -0.24 11.38
C PHE A 47 -2.95 -0.22 10.12
N TYR A 48 -4.18 -0.74 10.17
CA TYR A 48 -5.06 -0.73 9.00
C TYR A 48 -5.88 0.56 9.03
N TRP A 49 -6.18 1.07 7.83
CA TRP A 49 -7.08 2.20 7.70
C TRP A 49 -8.53 1.74 7.88
N GLN A 50 -9.30 2.43 8.71
CA GLN A 50 -10.70 2.06 8.92
C GLN A 50 -11.46 2.17 7.59
N HIS A 51 -12.17 1.09 7.23
CA HIS A 51 -12.97 0.97 6.00
C HIS A 51 -12.20 1.25 4.70
N GLY A 52 -10.86 1.17 4.72
CA GLY A 52 -10.03 1.50 3.55
C GLY A 52 -10.01 2.98 3.17
N VAL A 53 -10.47 3.87 4.06
CA VAL A 53 -10.45 5.33 3.83
C VAL A 53 -9.18 5.93 4.40
N ILE A 54 -8.46 6.66 3.56
CA ILE A 54 -7.16 7.28 3.87
C ILE A 54 -7.31 8.80 3.74
N PRO A 55 -7.53 9.53 4.86
CA PRO A 55 -7.52 10.98 4.87
C PRO A 55 -6.14 11.52 4.49
N TYR A 56 -6.09 12.52 3.62
CA TYR A 56 -4.82 13.12 3.20
C TYR A 56 -4.84 14.64 3.09
N ILE A 57 -3.65 15.22 3.21
CA ILE A 57 -3.36 16.63 2.98
C ILE A 57 -2.25 16.71 1.93
N VAL A 58 -2.39 17.60 0.96
CA VAL A 58 -1.29 17.99 0.07
C VAL A 58 -0.68 19.26 0.63
N ASP A 59 0.55 19.16 1.11
CA ASP A 59 1.27 20.32 1.64
C ASP A 59 1.56 21.32 0.52
N SER A 60 1.49 22.62 0.82
CA SER A 60 1.74 23.68 -0.16
C SER A 60 3.14 23.67 -0.75
N SER A 61 4.10 22.99 -0.10
CA SER A 61 5.45 22.79 -0.61
C SER A 61 5.51 21.85 -1.82
N LEU A 62 4.50 21.00 -2.04
CA LEU A 62 4.51 20.00 -3.10
C LEU A 62 4.32 20.65 -4.48
N ASP A 63 5.28 20.41 -5.37
CA ASP A 63 5.25 20.99 -6.71
C ASP A 63 3.98 20.57 -7.47
N LEU A 64 3.35 21.49 -8.21
CA LEU A 64 2.09 21.22 -8.92
C LEU A 64 2.17 20.00 -9.85
N VAL A 65 3.29 19.81 -10.54
CA VAL A 65 3.54 18.65 -11.41
C VAL A 65 3.56 17.35 -10.59
N VAL A 66 4.15 17.38 -9.40
CA VAL A 66 4.17 16.22 -8.49
C VAL A 66 2.77 15.95 -7.94
N SER A 67 2.00 16.99 -7.59
CA SER A 67 0.59 16.86 -7.19
C SER A 67 -0.27 16.21 -8.27
N GLN A 68 -0.05 16.53 -9.56
CA GLN A 68 -0.72 15.85 -10.67
C GLN A 68 -0.33 14.36 -10.78
N ARG A 69 0.94 14.02 -10.55
CA ARG A 69 1.39 12.61 -10.53
C ARG A 69 0.79 11.86 -9.34
N LEU A 70 0.71 12.50 -8.18
CA LEU A 70 0.04 11.98 -6.99
C LEU A 70 -1.44 11.68 -7.28
N GLN A 71 -2.16 12.59 -7.95
CA GLN A 71 -3.56 12.34 -8.30
C GLN A 71 -3.72 11.14 -9.24
N LYS A 72 -2.81 10.95 -10.21
CA LYS A 72 -2.81 9.76 -11.08
C LYS A 72 -2.55 8.47 -10.30
N ALA A 73 -1.59 8.50 -9.37
CA ALA A 73 -1.29 7.37 -8.51
C ALA A 73 -2.46 7.02 -7.58
N ILE A 74 -3.13 8.02 -7.01
CA ILE A 74 -4.37 7.83 -6.24
C ILE A 74 -5.43 7.16 -7.11
N ASN A 75 -5.65 7.66 -8.33
CA ASN A 75 -6.65 7.11 -9.24
C ASN A 75 -6.37 5.64 -9.60
N GLU A 76 -5.11 5.23 -9.75
CA GLU A 76 -4.74 3.82 -9.95
C GLU A 76 -5.27 2.93 -8.81
N TRP A 77 -5.02 3.32 -7.56
CA TRP A 77 -5.50 2.60 -6.39
C TRP A 77 -7.03 2.58 -6.30
N GLU A 78 -7.68 3.74 -6.49
CA GLU A 78 -9.14 3.83 -6.38
C GLU A 78 -9.88 3.10 -7.50
N THR A 79 -9.27 2.96 -8.68
CA THR A 79 -9.85 2.25 -9.83
C THR A 79 -9.84 0.74 -9.63
N HIS A 80 -8.77 0.21 -9.04
CA HIS A 80 -8.56 -1.25 -8.93
C HIS A 80 -8.90 -1.83 -7.55
N THR A 81 -9.18 -0.96 -6.56
CA THR A 81 -9.47 -1.39 -5.19
C THR A 81 -10.63 -0.62 -4.58
N CYS A 82 -11.08 -1.02 -3.38
CA CYS A 82 -12.00 -0.19 -2.58
C CYS A 82 -11.29 0.85 -1.69
N ILE A 83 -9.95 0.95 -1.72
CA ILE A 83 -9.23 2.01 -0.99
C ILE A 83 -9.67 3.37 -1.50
N ARG A 84 -9.92 4.32 -0.60
CA ARG A 84 -10.35 5.68 -0.93
C ARG A 84 -9.46 6.70 -0.27
N PHE A 85 -8.79 7.51 -1.10
CA PHE A 85 -8.06 8.67 -0.62
C PHE A 85 -9.01 9.85 -0.58
N ARG A 86 -9.16 10.48 0.58
CA ARG A 86 -10.08 11.60 0.77
C ARG A 86 -9.34 12.79 1.35
N PRO A 87 -9.53 14.02 0.84
CA PRO A 87 -9.00 15.20 1.48
C PRO A 87 -9.44 15.24 2.95
N ALA A 88 -8.51 15.49 3.87
CA ALA A 88 -8.82 15.59 5.28
C ALA A 88 -9.72 16.82 5.53
N ILE A 89 -10.85 16.60 6.20
CA ILE A 89 -11.80 17.67 6.58
C ILE A 89 -11.32 18.35 7.85
N ASP A 90 -11.03 17.55 8.88
CA ASP A 90 -10.42 18.01 10.12
C ASP A 90 -8.92 17.71 10.09
N ILE A 91 -8.14 18.77 9.87
CA ILE A 91 -6.69 18.70 9.74
C ILE A 91 -5.99 18.61 11.10
N SER A 92 -6.67 18.40 12.22
CA SER A 92 -6.01 18.37 13.52
C SER A 92 -4.90 17.29 13.63
N PRO A 93 -3.73 17.58 14.22
CA PRO A 93 -2.59 16.64 14.23
C PRO A 93 -2.84 15.28 14.90
N GLU A 94 -3.84 15.17 15.78
CA GLU A 94 -4.27 13.93 16.42
C GLU A 94 -5.06 13.00 15.49
N ASN A 95 -5.63 13.53 14.40
CA ASN A 95 -6.37 12.73 13.43
C ASN A 95 -5.40 11.91 12.57
N SER A 96 -5.77 10.66 12.31
CA SER A 96 -4.99 9.78 11.43
C SER A 96 -5.11 10.26 9.99
N GLN A 97 -4.04 10.84 9.46
CA GLN A 97 -4.04 11.43 8.11
C GLN A 97 -2.63 11.48 7.53
N VAL A 98 -2.53 11.35 6.21
CA VAL A 98 -1.26 11.39 5.49
C VAL A 98 -1.00 12.78 4.93
N VAL A 99 0.14 13.38 5.25
CA VAL A 99 0.59 14.63 4.65
C VAL A 99 1.63 14.34 3.59
N PHE A 100 1.29 14.64 2.34
CA PHE A 100 2.21 14.58 1.21
C PHE A 100 3.01 15.88 1.14
N LYS A 101 4.33 15.80 1.36
CA LYS A 101 5.21 16.97 1.36
C LYS A 101 6.41 16.79 0.42
N LYS A 102 6.96 17.93 -0.01
CA LYS A 102 8.14 17.95 -0.88
C LYS A 102 9.39 17.46 -0.16
N ARG A 103 10.26 16.78 -0.92
CA ARG A 103 11.62 16.41 -0.50
C ARG A 103 12.62 16.64 -1.64
N ASN A 104 13.88 16.87 -1.29
CA ASN A 104 14.95 17.09 -2.27
C ASN A 104 15.22 15.88 -3.18
N TYR A 105 15.18 14.66 -2.61
CA TYR A 105 15.41 13.42 -3.35
C TYR A 105 14.69 12.24 -2.70
N GLY A 106 14.47 11.18 -3.47
CA GLY A 106 13.82 9.95 -3.02
C GLY A 106 12.30 10.08 -2.87
N CYS A 107 11.67 8.94 -2.68
CA CYS A 107 10.28 8.78 -2.29
C CYS A 107 10.31 7.92 -1.03
N ALA A 108 9.49 8.25 -0.03
CA ALA A 108 9.42 7.46 1.19
C ALA A 108 8.12 7.75 1.94
N SER A 109 7.60 6.75 2.65
CA SER A 109 6.35 6.86 3.38
C SER A 109 6.34 5.98 4.62
N THR A 110 5.35 6.20 5.46
CA THR A 110 5.03 5.35 6.61
C THR A 110 4.26 4.11 6.13
N VAL A 111 4.33 3.00 6.88
CA VAL A 111 3.65 1.74 6.50
C VAL A 111 2.32 1.57 7.24
N GLY A 112 1.19 1.67 6.54
CA GLY A 112 -0.12 1.61 7.18
C GLY A 112 -0.45 2.88 7.99
N ARG A 113 -1.53 2.81 8.76
CA ARG A 113 -2.02 3.86 9.65
C ARG A 113 -1.24 3.88 10.97
N VAL A 114 -0.47 4.94 11.24
CA VAL A 114 0.39 4.98 12.44
C VAL A 114 -0.29 5.64 13.65
N GLY A 115 -1.40 6.34 13.44
CA GLY A 115 -2.06 7.18 14.44
C GLY A 115 -1.56 8.62 14.39
N GLY A 116 -2.50 9.56 14.46
CA GLY A 116 -2.22 10.97 14.24
C GLY A 116 -1.70 11.26 12.84
N ARG A 117 -1.19 12.48 12.67
CA ARG A 117 -0.63 12.96 11.41
C ARG A 117 0.66 12.20 11.08
N GLN A 118 0.69 11.60 9.90
CA GLN A 118 1.85 10.90 9.35
C GLN A 118 2.27 11.51 8.01
N TYR A 119 3.48 11.19 7.55
CA TYR A 119 4.08 11.89 6.41
C TYR A 119 4.44 10.92 5.29
N ALA A 120 4.31 11.43 4.06
CA ALA A 120 4.83 10.84 2.85
C ALA A 120 5.65 11.89 2.11
N ASN A 121 6.91 11.59 1.87
CA ASN A 121 7.86 12.47 1.24
C ASN A 121 7.97 12.14 -0.24
N ILE A 122 7.62 13.10 -1.10
CA ILE A 122 7.64 12.91 -2.55
C ILE A 122 8.55 13.97 -3.17
N SER A 123 9.65 13.53 -3.77
CA SER A 123 10.53 14.42 -4.53
C SER A 123 10.04 14.66 -5.96
N MET A 124 10.58 15.69 -6.62
CA MET A 124 10.30 15.99 -8.03
C MET A 124 10.68 14.85 -9.00
N PHE A 125 11.56 13.94 -8.57
CA PHE A 125 12.03 12.79 -9.35
C PHE A 125 11.14 11.56 -9.18
N CYS A 126 10.20 11.57 -8.23
CA CYS A 126 9.20 10.50 -8.10
C CYS A 126 8.28 10.51 -9.33
N GLY A 127 8.36 9.44 -10.12
CA GLY A 127 7.40 9.15 -11.19
C GLY A 127 6.08 8.64 -10.62
N VAL A 128 5.06 8.51 -11.48
CA VAL A 128 3.74 8.02 -11.05
C VAL A 128 3.84 6.65 -10.39
N GLY A 129 4.57 5.69 -10.97
CA GLY A 129 4.78 4.37 -10.39
C GLY A 129 5.51 4.36 -9.05
N SER A 130 6.47 5.27 -8.84
CA SER A 130 7.10 5.43 -7.53
C SER A 130 6.10 5.94 -6.50
N ILE A 131 5.18 6.83 -6.88
CA ILE A 131 4.13 7.29 -5.97
C ILE A 131 3.12 6.18 -5.71
N ILE A 132 2.74 5.38 -6.71
CA ILE A 132 1.88 4.19 -6.52
C ILE A 132 2.49 3.23 -5.50
N HIS A 133 3.81 3.03 -5.55
CA HIS A 133 4.57 2.25 -4.57
C HIS A 133 4.48 2.84 -3.15
N GLU A 134 4.72 4.15 -2.99
CA GLU A 134 4.57 4.81 -1.68
C GLU A 134 3.13 4.73 -1.14
N LEU A 135 2.13 4.85 -2.02
CA LEU A 135 0.74 4.62 -1.63
C LEU A 135 0.52 3.18 -1.16
N GLY A 136 1.22 2.19 -1.73
CA GLY A 136 1.22 0.81 -1.25
C GLY A 136 1.74 0.67 0.18
N HIS A 137 2.85 1.35 0.51
CA HIS A 137 3.32 1.43 1.90
C HIS A 137 2.27 2.06 2.81
N ILE A 138 1.69 3.20 2.41
CA ILE A 138 0.63 3.86 3.17
C ILE A 138 -0.57 2.93 3.41
N VAL A 139 -0.96 2.13 2.41
CA VAL A 139 -2.02 1.11 2.51
C VAL A 139 -1.64 0.01 3.52
N GLY A 140 -0.35 -0.26 3.70
CA GLY A 140 0.19 -1.22 4.67
C GLY A 140 1.05 -2.32 4.05
N PHE A 141 1.39 -2.22 2.76
CA PHE A 141 2.25 -3.19 2.10
C PHE A 141 3.71 -2.98 2.51
N VAL A 142 4.41 -4.09 2.70
CA VAL A 142 5.87 -4.10 2.73
C VAL A 142 6.40 -4.67 1.42
N HIS A 143 7.72 -4.65 1.25
CA HIS A 143 8.32 -5.12 0.02
C HIS A 143 8.12 -6.61 -0.27
N GLU A 144 7.90 -6.93 -1.55
CA GLU A 144 7.69 -8.30 -2.02
C GLU A 144 8.96 -9.16 -1.84
N GLN A 145 10.16 -8.61 -2.09
CA GLN A 145 11.41 -9.35 -1.91
C GLN A 145 11.80 -9.57 -0.45
N SER A 146 10.99 -9.11 0.50
CA SER A 146 11.22 -9.33 1.92
C SER A 146 10.24 -10.36 2.51
N ARG A 147 9.34 -10.91 1.68
CA ARG A 147 8.44 -11.99 2.12
C ARG A 147 9.24 -13.22 2.62
N PRO A 148 8.72 -13.96 3.62
CA PRO A 148 9.38 -15.15 4.16
C PRO A 148 9.68 -16.25 3.11
N ASP A 149 8.86 -16.31 2.06
CA ASP A 149 8.82 -17.32 1.01
C ASP A 149 9.54 -16.95 -0.28
N ARG A 150 10.13 -15.76 -0.32
CA ARG A 150 10.75 -15.26 -1.55
C ARG A 150 11.75 -16.22 -2.17
N ASP A 151 12.44 -17.04 -1.37
CA ASP A 151 13.56 -17.85 -1.84
C ASP A 151 13.09 -19.00 -2.77
N ASP A 152 11.78 -19.31 -2.75
CA ASP A 152 11.13 -20.21 -3.71
C ASP A 152 11.06 -19.57 -5.11
N TYR A 153 11.10 -18.23 -5.21
CA TYR A 153 10.88 -17.46 -6.44
C TYR A 153 12.11 -16.65 -6.89
N VAL A 154 12.93 -16.18 -5.96
CA VAL A 154 14.11 -15.33 -6.22
C VAL A 154 15.30 -15.73 -5.35
N SER A 155 16.51 -15.56 -5.89
CA SER A 155 17.77 -15.70 -5.18
C SER A 155 18.42 -14.32 -4.96
N ILE A 156 18.84 -14.03 -3.73
CA ILE A 156 19.65 -12.83 -3.44
C ILE A 156 21.13 -13.12 -3.67
N LEU A 157 21.73 -12.45 -4.66
CA LEU A 157 23.14 -12.53 -5.01
C LEU A 157 23.95 -11.60 -4.10
N TYR A 158 24.08 -11.97 -2.83
CA TYR A 158 24.70 -11.14 -1.81
C TYR A 158 26.16 -10.72 -2.11
N GLN A 159 26.89 -11.47 -2.95
CA GLN A 159 28.22 -11.09 -3.44
C GLN A 159 28.21 -9.81 -4.29
N ASN A 160 27.06 -9.43 -4.85
CA ASN A 160 26.87 -8.24 -5.67
C ASN A 160 26.28 -7.04 -4.88
N VAL A 161 25.84 -7.27 -3.64
CA VAL A 161 25.25 -6.24 -2.78
C VAL A 161 26.33 -5.31 -2.22
N LYS A 162 26.06 -4.01 -2.17
CA LYS A 162 26.93 -2.98 -1.58
C LYS A 162 27.23 -3.31 -0.11
N THR A 163 28.48 -3.11 0.31
CA THR A 163 28.90 -3.31 1.72
C THR A 163 27.99 -2.50 2.64
N GLY A 164 27.51 -3.13 3.72
CA GLY A 164 26.60 -2.50 4.69
C GLY A 164 25.14 -2.39 4.25
N ARG A 165 24.72 -3.03 3.14
CA ARG A 165 23.33 -3.00 2.64
C ARG A 165 22.65 -4.37 2.57
N ARG A 166 23.18 -5.38 3.28
CA ARG A 166 22.59 -6.74 3.29
C ARG A 166 21.28 -6.80 4.09
N ASP A 167 21.10 -5.88 5.02
CA ASP A 167 19.89 -5.64 5.80
C ASP A 167 18.66 -5.32 4.93
N GLN A 168 18.85 -4.68 3.77
CA GLN A 168 17.81 -4.36 2.79
C GLN A 168 17.16 -5.61 2.15
N PHE A 169 17.75 -6.78 2.39
CA PHE A 169 17.27 -8.07 1.92
C PHE A 169 17.01 -9.03 3.09
N LYS A 170 16.79 -8.53 4.31
CA LYS A 170 16.28 -9.38 5.39
C LYS A 170 14.86 -9.81 5.05
N LYS A 171 14.52 -11.05 5.38
CA LYS A 171 13.12 -11.52 5.29
C LYS A 171 12.41 -11.12 6.56
N TYR A 172 11.15 -10.73 6.43
CA TYR A 172 10.25 -10.66 7.58
C TYR A 172 10.06 -12.05 8.17
N SER A 173 9.82 -12.10 9.48
CA SER A 173 9.29 -13.27 10.15
C SER A 173 7.82 -13.47 9.76
N ARG A 174 7.32 -14.69 9.92
CA ARG A 174 5.91 -14.94 9.62
C ARG A 174 4.97 -14.11 10.48
N LYS A 175 5.29 -13.87 11.75
CA LYS A 175 4.36 -13.17 12.64
C LYS A 175 4.14 -11.70 12.27
N GLU A 176 4.99 -11.13 11.42
CA GLU A 176 4.99 -9.70 11.09
C GLU A 176 4.07 -9.35 9.92
N VAL A 177 3.78 -10.30 9.04
CA VAL A 177 3.11 -10.05 7.75
C VAL A 177 2.04 -11.09 7.41
N GLU A 178 1.10 -10.81 6.49
CA GLU A 178 0.04 -11.73 6.01
C GLU A 178 -0.06 -11.72 4.47
N THR A 179 -0.45 -12.82 3.81
CA THR A 179 -0.74 -12.85 2.34
C THR A 179 -2.20 -13.07 1.98
N PHE A 180 -3.06 -13.49 2.92
CA PHE A 180 -4.45 -13.85 2.60
C PHE A 180 -4.57 -14.92 1.49
N GLY A 181 -3.59 -15.83 1.39
CA GLY A 181 -3.58 -16.90 0.39
C GLY A 181 -3.15 -16.47 -1.02
N ILE A 182 -2.60 -15.25 -1.17
CA ILE A 182 -2.15 -14.72 -2.46
C ILE A 182 -0.70 -15.15 -2.74
N PRO A 183 -0.40 -15.67 -3.95
CA PRO A 183 0.94 -16.14 -4.30
C PRO A 183 1.97 -15.01 -4.33
N TYR A 184 3.25 -15.38 -4.43
CA TYR A 184 4.34 -14.43 -4.62
C TYR A 184 4.19 -13.70 -5.95
N ASP A 185 4.28 -12.38 -5.91
CA ASP A 185 4.06 -11.55 -7.08
C ASP A 185 5.35 -10.92 -7.61
N VAL A 186 5.96 -11.58 -8.58
CA VAL A 186 7.19 -11.11 -9.24
C VAL A 186 6.99 -9.75 -9.93
N GLY A 187 5.77 -9.46 -10.39
CA GLY A 187 5.40 -8.20 -11.05
C GLY A 187 4.86 -7.14 -10.10
N SER A 188 4.92 -7.37 -8.79
CA SER A 188 4.44 -6.44 -7.76
C SER A 188 5.13 -5.08 -7.88
N VAL A 189 4.35 -4.01 -7.76
CA VAL A 189 4.92 -2.65 -7.67
C VAL A 189 5.79 -2.49 -6.41
N MET A 190 5.59 -3.35 -5.41
CA MET A 190 6.37 -3.43 -4.17
C MET A 190 7.60 -4.33 -4.30
N HIS A 191 7.92 -4.86 -5.48
CA HIS A 191 9.13 -5.64 -5.69
C HIS A 191 10.31 -4.73 -6.10
N TYR A 192 11.48 -4.98 -5.52
CA TYR A 192 12.72 -4.33 -5.96
C TYR A 192 13.17 -4.77 -7.36
N GLY A 193 13.84 -3.86 -8.07
CA GLY A 193 14.48 -4.16 -9.34
C GLY A 193 15.71 -5.05 -9.20
N SER A 194 16.11 -5.66 -10.31
CA SER A 194 17.18 -6.67 -10.33
C SER A 194 18.55 -6.18 -9.84
N THR A 195 18.82 -4.88 -9.91
CA THR A 195 20.11 -4.25 -9.52
C THR A 195 20.03 -3.45 -8.21
N ALA A 196 18.93 -3.56 -7.44
CA ALA A 196 18.76 -2.84 -6.19
C ALA A 196 19.97 -3.03 -5.26
N PHE A 197 20.53 -1.94 -4.72
CA PHE A 197 21.71 -1.96 -3.85
C PHE A 197 22.96 -2.64 -4.43
N SER A 198 23.10 -2.65 -5.76
CA SER A 198 24.27 -3.15 -6.45
C SER A 198 25.53 -2.37 -6.11
N LYS A 199 26.62 -3.07 -5.76
CA LYS A 199 27.92 -2.45 -5.46
C LYS A 199 28.58 -1.76 -6.67
N LYS A 200 28.14 -2.08 -7.90
CA LYS A 200 28.60 -1.44 -9.15
C LYS A 200 27.46 -0.83 -9.98
N GLY A 201 26.26 -0.70 -9.41
CA GLY A 201 25.07 -0.16 -10.08
C GLY A 201 24.41 -1.08 -11.12
N ASN A 202 25.19 -1.84 -11.89
CA ASN A 202 24.69 -2.70 -12.98
C ASN A 202 24.71 -4.20 -12.65
N LEU A 203 25.35 -4.61 -11.55
CA LEU A 203 25.36 -6.02 -11.15
C LEU A 203 24.00 -6.39 -10.57
N ARG A 204 23.44 -7.50 -11.06
CA ARG A 204 22.22 -8.08 -10.51
C ARG A 204 22.43 -8.51 -9.06
N THR A 205 21.57 -8.06 -8.16
CA THR A 205 21.49 -8.44 -6.75
C THR A 205 20.30 -9.35 -6.48
N ILE A 206 19.22 -9.25 -7.25
CA ILE A 206 18.07 -10.15 -7.18
C ILE A 206 17.94 -10.90 -8.50
N ARG A 207 17.98 -12.23 -8.44
CA ARG A 207 17.80 -13.10 -9.60
C ARG A 207 16.52 -13.92 -9.44
N THR A 208 15.63 -13.89 -10.42
CA THR A 208 14.47 -14.80 -10.43
C THR A 208 14.91 -16.23 -10.67
N ASN A 209 14.27 -17.19 -9.98
CA ASN A 209 14.58 -18.62 -10.12
C ASN A 209 14.17 -19.11 -11.52
N ASP A 210 13.02 -18.66 -12.02
CA ASP A 210 12.70 -18.71 -13.45
C ASP A 210 13.30 -17.51 -14.18
N ARG A 211 14.19 -17.78 -15.13
CA ARG A 211 14.90 -16.73 -15.89
C ARG A 211 14.00 -16.00 -16.89
N GLN A 212 12.89 -16.60 -17.32
CA GLN A 212 11.99 -16.00 -18.32
C GLN A 212 11.27 -14.77 -17.76
N ILE A 213 11.04 -14.76 -16.44
CA ILE A 213 10.34 -13.68 -15.75
C ILE A 213 11.28 -12.64 -15.13
N GLN A 214 12.58 -12.71 -15.41
CA GLN A 214 13.58 -11.81 -14.81
C GLN A 214 13.34 -10.32 -15.10
N MET A 215 12.71 -10.00 -16.24
CA MET A 215 12.42 -8.62 -16.63
C MET A 215 11.21 -8.00 -15.90
N TRP A 216 10.44 -8.81 -15.16
CA TRP A 216 9.19 -8.37 -14.53
C TRP A 216 9.42 -7.72 -13.16
N ILE A 217 10.52 -8.08 -12.48
CA ILE A 217 10.82 -7.50 -11.16
C ILE A 217 11.20 -6.03 -11.24
N GLY A 218 10.68 -5.24 -10.31
CA GLY A 218 11.00 -3.81 -10.23
C GLY A 218 10.24 -2.92 -11.20
N GLN A 219 9.18 -3.44 -11.84
CA GLN A 219 8.27 -2.63 -12.63
C GLN A 219 7.71 -1.45 -11.81
N ARG A 220 7.46 -0.33 -12.47
CA ARG A 220 6.85 0.88 -11.90
C ARG A 220 5.81 1.47 -12.86
N ASP A 221 5.08 0.60 -13.56
CA ASP A 221 4.04 0.98 -14.52
C ASP A 221 2.69 1.18 -13.82
N GLY A 222 2.38 0.34 -12.83
CA GLY A 222 1.11 0.36 -12.11
C GLY A 222 0.99 -0.74 -11.06
N LEU A 223 -0.21 -0.90 -10.50
CA LEU A 223 -0.51 -2.04 -9.64
C LEU A 223 -0.55 -3.33 -10.47
N SER A 224 0.04 -4.40 -9.94
CA SER A 224 -0.25 -5.72 -10.49
C SER A 224 -1.68 -6.14 -10.12
N PHE A 225 -2.18 -7.17 -10.80
CA PHE A 225 -3.44 -7.82 -10.39
C PHE A 225 -3.38 -8.33 -8.94
N LEU A 226 -2.24 -8.86 -8.50
CA LEU A 226 -2.09 -9.44 -7.16
C LEU A 226 -1.89 -8.36 -6.09
N ASP A 227 -1.32 -7.19 -6.42
CA ASP A 227 -1.32 -6.01 -5.56
C ASP A 227 -2.75 -5.60 -5.22
N ALA A 228 -3.58 -5.40 -6.25
CA ALA A 228 -4.98 -5.02 -6.09
C ALA A 228 -5.80 -6.10 -5.36
N LYS A 229 -5.61 -7.38 -5.72
CA LYS A 229 -6.28 -8.50 -5.06
C LYS A 229 -5.95 -8.57 -3.56
N LEU A 230 -4.70 -8.32 -3.18
CA LEU A 230 -4.30 -8.30 -1.77
C LEU A 230 -4.99 -7.18 -1.02
N ALA A 231 -4.93 -5.96 -1.55
CA ALA A 231 -5.63 -4.83 -0.94
C ALA A 231 -7.12 -5.12 -0.79
N ASN A 232 -7.74 -5.70 -1.81
CA ASN A 232 -9.16 -6.03 -1.80
C ASN A 232 -9.54 -7.11 -0.78
N SER A 233 -8.66 -8.09 -0.58
CA SER A 233 -8.87 -9.15 0.41
C SER A 233 -8.68 -8.63 1.83
N VAL A 234 -7.67 -7.78 2.06
CA VAL A 234 -7.33 -7.20 3.36
C VAL A 234 -8.42 -6.25 3.84
N TYR A 235 -8.85 -5.34 2.98
CA TYR A 235 -9.81 -4.29 3.32
C TYR A 235 -11.26 -4.73 3.13
N ASN A 236 -11.49 -6.04 2.94
CA ASN A 236 -12.78 -6.65 2.69
C ASN A 236 -13.60 -5.81 1.70
N CYS A 237 -13.04 -5.56 0.52
CA CYS A 237 -13.73 -4.81 -0.54
C CYS A 237 -15.00 -5.53 -1.05
N SER A 238 -15.29 -6.72 -0.49
CA SER A 238 -16.55 -7.45 -0.48
C SER A 238 -17.52 -7.01 0.63
N GLY A 239 -17.44 -5.77 1.13
CA GLY A 239 -18.54 -5.17 1.88
C GLY A 239 -19.85 -5.27 1.09
N CYS A 240 -20.96 -5.23 1.79
CA CYS A 240 -22.27 -5.25 1.15
C CYS A 240 -22.52 -4.03 0.25
N GLY A 241 -23.36 -4.23 -0.77
CA GLY A 241 -23.69 -3.22 -1.75
C GLY A 241 -23.11 -3.54 -3.13
N GLY A 242 -22.85 -2.51 -3.94
CA GLY A 242 -22.41 -2.68 -5.33
C GLY A 242 -22.82 -1.56 -6.27
N SER A 243 -22.46 -1.72 -7.54
CA SER A 243 -22.78 -0.76 -8.61
C SER A 243 -24.04 -1.19 -9.36
N PHE A 244 -25.09 -0.37 -9.33
CA PHE A 244 -26.36 -0.65 -10.00
C PHE A 244 -26.61 0.37 -11.12
N TYR A 245 -27.03 -0.13 -12.28
CA TYR A 245 -27.47 0.69 -13.42
C TYR A 245 -28.90 0.29 -13.80
N GLY A 246 -29.81 1.24 -13.75
CA GLY A 246 -31.23 1.03 -14.05
C GLY A 246 -31.79 2.11 -14.96
N ASN A 247 -32.44 1.68 -16.05
CA ASN A 247 -33.23 2.55 -16.93
C ASN A 247 -34.75 2.48 -16.63
N SER A 248 -35.13 1.74 -15.59
CA SER A 248 -36.47 1.67 -15.00
C SER A 248 -36.31 1.43 -13.49
N GLY A 249 -37.29 1.86 -12.68
CA GLY A 249 -37.21 1.83 -11.21
C GLY A 249 -36.94 0.43 -10.62
N GLY A 250 -36.39 0.39 -9.40
CA GLY A 250 -36.06 -0.82 -8.67
C GLY A 250 -35.82 -0.55 -7.18
N GLU A 251 -35.65 -1.60 -6.38
CA GLU A 251 -35.48 -1.51 -4.93
C GLU A 251 -34.12 -2.07 -4.50
N ILE A 252 -33.43 -1.36 -3.61
CA ILE A 252 -32.17 -1.78 -3.00
C ILE A 252 -32.45 -2.05 -1.53
N ARG A 253 -31.99 -3.20 -1.04
CA ARG A 253 -32.19 -3.64 0.35
C ARG A 253 -30.84 -3.90 1.01
N SER A 254 -30.81 -3.75 2.33
CA SER A 254 -29.67 -4.17 3.15
C SER A 254 -29.43 -5.68 3.00
N PRO A 255 -28.19 -6.14 3.20
CA PRO A 255 -27.89 -7.55 3.42
C PRO A 255 -28.82 -8.14 4.48
N ASN A 256 -29.28 -9.35 4.21
CA ASN A 256 -30.14 -10.14 5.08
C ASN A 256 -31.60 -9.67 5.21
N PHE A 257 -32.02 -8.57 4.57
CA PHE A 257 -33.44 -8.17 4.58
C PHE A 257 -34.35 -9.37 4.23
N PRO A 258 -35.42 -9.65 5.02
CA PRO A 258 -36.00 -8.83 6.09
C PRO A 258 -35.41 -9.07 7.50
N GLN A 259 -34.36 -9.88 7.63
CA GLN A 259 -33.68 -10.13 8.89
C GLN A 259 -32.74 -8.98 9.27
N ASP A 260 -32.33 -8.97 10.54
CA ASP A 260 -31.50 -7.93 11.11
C ASP A 260 -30.18 -7.77 10.35
N TYR A 261 -29.81 -6.51 10.19
CA TYR A 261 -28.55 -6.11 9.59
C TYR A 261 -27.40 -6.42 10.58
N PRO A 262 -26.29 -7.04 10.13
CA PRO A 262 -25.20 -7.39 11.03
C PRO A 262 -24.60 -6.17 11.71
N ASP A 263 -24.32 -6.30 13.01
CA ASP A 263 -23.73 -5.22 13.79
C ASP A 263 -22.39 -4.77 13.20
N ASN A 264 -22.25 -3.45 13.00
CA ASN A 264 -21.05 -2.77 12.50
C ASN A 264 -20.67 -3.07 11.05
N GLU A 265 -21.59 -3.59 10.23
CA GLU A 265 -21.37 -3.69 8.79
C GLU A 265 -21.65 -2.34 8.11
N GLU A 266 -20.80 -1.90 7.17
CA GLU A 266 -21.03 -0.68 6.39
C GLU A 266 -21.14 -1.03 4.90
N CYS A 267 -22.32 -0.80 4.32
CA CYS A 267 -22.56 -1.02 2.91
C CYS A 267 -22.35 0.24 2.07
N TYR A 268 -21.80 0.07 0.87
CA TYR A 268 -21.59 1.15 -0.08
C TYR A 268 -22.24 0.80 -1.41
N TRP A 269 -23.20 1.64 -1.86
CA TRP A 269 -23.88 1.49 -3.15
C TRP A 269 -23.52 2.64 -4.09
N LEU A 270 -23.17 2.32 -5.32
CA LEU A 270 -23.02 3.29 -6.40
C LEU A 270 -24.19 3.14 -7.37
N ILE A 271 -25.12 4.09 -7.36
CA ILE A 271 -26.35 4.02 -8.17
C ILE A 271 -26.26 4.99 -9.33
N LYS A 272 -26.33 4.48 -10.56
CA LYS A 272 -26.37 5.29 -11.78
C LYS A 272 -27.73 5.14 -12.46
N VAL A 273 -28.45 6.24 -12.54
CA VAL A 273 -29.83 6.29 -13.05
C VAL A 273 -29.85 7.03 -14.40
N GLY A 274 -30.64 6.53 -15.35
CA GLY A 274 -30.84 7.20 -16.64
C GLY A 274 -31.46 8.60 -16.49
N GLN A 275 -31.25 9.48 -17.48
CA GLN A 275 -31.54 10.93 -17.43
C GLN A 275 -33.00 11.32 -17.05
N PHE A 276 -33.94 10.36 -17.03
CA PHE A 276 -35.36 10.57 -16.71
C PHE A 276 -35.88 9.65 -15.59
N CYS A 277 -35.01 9.05 -14.77
CA CYS A 277 -35.42 8.17 -13.67
C CYS A 277 -35.07 8.77 -12.30
N LEU A 278 -35.91 8.50 -11.30
CA LEU A 278 -35.76 8.96 -9.92
C LEU A 278 -35.30 7.82 -9.01
N CYS A 279 -34.34 8.09 -8.13
CA CYS A 279 -33.90 7.12 -7.11
C CYS A 279 -34.66 7.39 -5.81
N HIS A 280 -35.38 6.39 -5.30
CA HIS A 280 -36.02 6.45 -3.98
C HIS A 280 -35.27 5.52 -3.02
N LEU A 281 -34.71 6.09 -1.96
CA LEU A 281 -34.04 5.35 -0.89
C LEU A 281 -35.04 5.14 0.24
N HIS A 282 -35.34 3.89 0.53
CA HIS A 282 -36.14 3.50 1.68
C HIS A 282 -35.20 2.95 2.76
N HIS A 283 -35.19 3.60 3.92
CA HIS A 283 -34.52 3.08 5.11
C HIS A 283 -35.54 2.27 5.91
N PHE A 284 -35.15 1.06 6.29
CA PHE A 284 -35.90 0.17 7.18
C PHE A 284 -35.12 0.02 8.49
#